data_AF-A0A2V8H1E7-F1
#
_entry.id   AF-A0A2V8H1E7-F1
#
_cell.length_a   1.000
_cell.length_b   1.000
_cell.length_c   1.000
_cell.angle_alpha   90.00
_cell.angle_beta   90.00
_cell.angle_gamma   90.00
#
_symmetry.space_group_name_H-M   'P 1'
#
loop_
_entity.id
_entity.type
_entity.pdbx_description
1 polymer ?
#
loop_
_entity_poly.entity_id
_entity_poly.type
_entity_poly.pdbx_seq_one_letter_code
_entity_poly.pdbx_strand_id
1 'polypeptide(L)'
;MRLTCRRADSSRRRCSAPRLRSGLVAVLLLIGALALARPAAGYSVLAHESMIDGAWDDVIAPMLKARFGAAGAETIKNARAYAYGGSIMPDMGYYPFGSHLFTNLLHYTRSGDFVEALIRDARDVNEYAFALGALAHYVADSTGHPLGVNRAVPLEYPKLRAKFGNEVTYVEDPKRHIMVEFAFDVVQVAKGAYLPQAYHDFIGFEVANDLVERAFHETYGLEMKDVFASEDLAIGTFRYAVSKTIPQMTQVAWEKERDKIEKLAPNVQQSAFVCLASSPASSSGSCA
;
A
#
# COMPACT_ATOMS: atom_id res chain seq x y z
N MET A 1 -59.54 -39.93 -44.44
CA MET A 1 -58.38 -39.66 -45.33
C MET A 1 -58.17 -38.14 -45.32
N ARG A 2 -57.17 -37.60 -44.59
CA ARG A 2 -55.95 -36.95 -45.14
C ARG A 2 -56.30 -36.02 -46.32
N LEU A 3 -56.02 -34.72 -46.33
CA LEU A 3 -54.76 -34.04 -46.00
C LEU A 3 -54.98 -32.56 -45.66
N THR A 4 -54.20 -32.06 -44.71
CA THR A 4 -53.73 -30.68 -44.65
C THR A 4 -52.61 -30.50 -45.68
N CYS A 5 -52.60 -29.40 -46.45
CA CYS A 5 -51.38 -28.89 -47.05
C CYS A 5 -51.47 -27.39 -47.37
N ARG A 6 -50.32 -26.73 -47.16
CA ARG A 6 -50.00 -25.29 -47.22
C ARG A 6 -49.82 -24.79 -48.65
N ARG A 7 -49.94 -23.47 -48.87
CA ARG A 7 -48.87 -22.52 -49.28
C ARG A 7 -49.46 -21.11 -49.55
N ALA A 8 -48.95 -20.05 -48.91
CA ALA A 8 -47.93 -19.08 -49.39
C ALA A 8 -48.64 -17.84 -49.98
N ASP A 9 -48.20 -16.59 -49.89
CA ASP A 9 -46.94 -15.94 -49.54
C ASP A 9 -47.24 -14.43 -49.32
N SER A 10 -46.50 -13.74 -48.45
CA SER A 10 -46.15 -12.32 -48.71
C SER A 10 -45.04 -11.88 -47.77
N SER A 11 -43.86 -11.72 -48.35
CA SER A 11 -42.64 -11.24 -47.74
C SER A 11 -42.72 -9.75 -47.35
N ARG A 12 -42.32 -9.42 -46.12
CA ARG A 12 -41.84 -8.07 -45.75
C ARG A 12 -40.58 -8.21 -44.90
N ARG A 13 -39.42 -8.01 -45.52
CA ARG A 13 -38.14 -7.84 -44.82
C ARG A 13 -38.16 -6.47 -44.13
N ARG A 14 -38.05 -6.43 -42.80
CA ARG A 14 -37.73 -5.19 -42.06
C ARG A 14 -36.22 -5.10 -41.93
N CYS A 15 -35.62 -4.08 -42.54
CA CYS A 15 -34.25 -3.68 -42.24
C CYS A 15 -34.26 -2.92 -40.90
N SER A 16 -33.55 -3.45 -39.91
CA SER A 16 -33.28 -2.77 -38.64
C SER A 16 -31.96 -2.03 -38.76
N ALA A 17 -31.95 -0.72 -38.53
CA ALA A 17 -30.71 0.05 -38.42
C ALA A 17 -29.90 -0.39 -37.17
N PRO A 18 -28.56 -0.44 -37.24
CA PRO A 18 -27.76 -0.85 -36.09
C PRO A 18 -27.82 0.21 -34.99
N ARG A 19 -27.85 -0.26 -33.74
CA ARG A 19 -27.92 0.51 -32.49
C ARG A 19 -26.62 1.31 -32.25
N LEU A 20 -26.34 2.31 -33.07
CA LEU A 20 -25.09 3.09 -32.99
C LEU A 20 -25.05 4.04 -31.78
N ARG A 21 -26.21 4.37 -31.18
CA ARG A 21 -26.31 5.34 -30.08
C ARG A 21 -25.95 4.76 -28.70
N SER A 22 -26.11 3.47 -28.49
CA SER A 22 -25.85 2.84 -27.18
C SER A 22 -24.36 2.66 -26.89
N GLY A 23 -23.54 2.45 -27.94
CA GLY A 23 -22.08 2.34 -27.81
C GLY A 23 -21.42 3.67 -27.41
N LEU A 24 -21.88 4.78 -27.98
CA LEU A 24 -21.32 6.10 -27.68
C LEU A 24 -21.57 6.53 -26.22
N VAL A 25 -22.76 6.24 -25.70
CA VAL A 25 -23.09 6.53 -24.29
C VAL A 25 -22.26 5.67 -23.34
N ALA A 26 -22.08 4.37 -23.66
CA ALA A 26 -21.21 3.49 -22.88
C ALA A 26 -19.74 3.95 -22.88
N VAL A 27 -19.24 4.41 -24.03
CA VAL A 27 -17.89 4.98 -24.17
C VAL A 27 -17.73 6.27 -23.37
N LEU A 28 -18.71 7.17 -23.42
CA LEU A 28 -18.66 8.43 -22.66
C LEU A 28 -18.78 8.19 -21.14
N LEU A 29 -19.57 7.22 -20.70
CA LEU A 29 -19.63 6.80 -19.29
C LEU A 29 -18.33 6.16 -18.83
N LEU A 30 -17.68 5.36 -19.67
CA LEU A 30 -16.36 4.78 -19.38
C LEU A 30 -15.29 5.85 -19.31
N ILE A 31 -15.29 6.83 -20.23
CA ILE A 31 -14.37 7.98 -20.20
C ILE A 31 -14.62 8.83 -18.95
N GLY A 32 -15.89 9.07 -18.58
CA GLY A 32 -16.25 9.77 -17.35
C GLY A 32 -15.78 9.03 -16.08
N ALA A 33 -15.90 7.70 -16.05
CA ALA A 33 -15.41 6.87 -14.96
C ALA A 33 -13.87 6.86 -14.88
N LEU A 34 -13.18 6.88 -16.01
CA LEU A 34 -11.71 6.98 -16.07
C LEU A 34 -11.20 8.38 -15.72
N ALA A 35 -11.99 9.43 -16.01
CA ALA A 35 -11.66 10.81 -15.64
C ALA A 35 -11.89 11.12 -14.15
N LEU A 36 -12.57 10.24 -13.42
CA LEU A 36 -12.71 10.26 -11.96
C LEU A 36 -11.58 9.50 -11.23
N ALA A 37 -10.56 9.01 -11.97
CA ALA A 37 -9.39 8.42 -11.35
C ALA A 37 -8.69 9.46 -10.46
N ARG A 38 -8.81 9.25 -9.14
CA ARG A 38 -8.00 9.97 -8.15
C ARG A 38 -6.52 9.72 -8.46
N PRO A 39 -5.63 10.68 -8.20
CA PRO A 39 -4.19 10.43 -8.32
C PRO A 39 -3.84 9.18 -7.50
N ALA A 40 -3.29 8.16 -8.16
CA ALA A 40 -2.70 7.04 -7.47
C ALA A 40 -1.48 7.59 -6.73
N ALA A 41 -1.49 7.54 -5.39
CA ALA A 41 -0.28 7.72 -4.62
C ALA A 41 0.68 6.60 -5.04
N GLY A 42 1.94 6.94 -5.32
CA GLY A 42 2.93 5.87 -5.40
C GLY A 42 3.16 5.28 -4.02
N TYR A 43 3.62 4.04 -4.03
CA TYR A 43 3.70 3.22 -2.85
C TYR A 43 5.09 3.29 -2.29
N SER A 44 5.16 3.64 -1.02
CA SER A 44 6.38 3.60 -0.24
C SER A 44 5.99 3.50 1.23
N VAL A 45 6.96 3.50 2.12
CA VAL A 45 6.76 3.18 3.54
C VAL A 45 5.65 4.01 4.20
N LEU A 46 5.57 5.33 3.95
CA LEU A 46 4.47 6.13 4.52
C LEU A 46 3.13 5.94 3.78
N ALA A 47 3.14 5.54 2.52
CA ALA A 47 1.90 5.21 1.82
C ALA A 47 1.18 4.05 2.51
N HIS A 48 1.92 3.02 2.96
CA HIS A 48 1.37 1.92 3.75
C HIS A 48 0.79 2.39 5.08
N GLU A 49 1.47 3.30 5.79
CA GLU A 49 0.93 3.96 6.98
C GLU A 49 -0.42 4.64 6.69
N SER A 50 -0.47 5.51 5.68
CA SER A 50 -1.69 6.26 5.36
C SER A 50 -2.86 5.37 4.96
N MET A 51 -2.60 4.18 4.41
CA MET A 51 -3.66 3.23 4.10
C MET A 51 -4.28 2.66 5.37
N ILE A 52 -3.46 2.32 6.37
CA ILE A 52 -3.96 1.89 7.67
C ILE A 52 -4.77 3.03 8.30
N ASP A 53 -4.27 4.26 8.25
CA ASP A 53 -4.96 5.41 8.82
C ASP A 53 -6.31 5.70 8.16
N GLY A 54 -6.32 5.76 6.82
CA GLY A 54 -7.52 6.03 6.06
C GLY A 54 -8.57 4.93 6.16
N ALA A 55 -8.16 3.68 6.42
CA ALA A 55 -9.06 2.55 6.59
C ALA A 55 -9.43 2.25 8.05
N TRP A 56 -8.79 2.90 9.03
CA TRP A 56 -8.86 2.47 10.43
C TRP A 56 -10.27 2.50 10.99
N ASP A 57 -10.91 3.67 10.98
CA ASP A 57 -12.20 3.88 11.65
C ASP A 57 -13.37 3.25 10.88
N ASP A 58 -13.30 3.27 9.55
CA ASP A 58 -14.39 2.83 8.66
C ASP A 58 -14.34 1.34 8.34
N VAL A 59 -13.16 0.70 8.41
CA VAL A 59 -12.96 -0.69 7.95
C VAL A 59 -12.26 -1.55 9.00
N ILE A 60 -11.03 -1.23 9.38
CA ILE A 60 -10.17 -2.13 10.17
C ILE A 60 -10.76 -2.31 11.58
N ALA A 61 -10.97 -1.23 12.33
CA ALA A 61 -11.50 -1.31 13.69
C ALA A 61 -12.90 -1.96 13.75
N PRO A 62 -13.85 -1.67 12.83
CA PRO A 62 -15.08 -2.42 12.69
C PRO A 62 -14.88 -3.93 12.45
N MET A 63 -13.94 -4.32 11.58
CA MET A 63 -13.63 -5.74 11.32
C MET A 63 -13.05 -6.44 12.56
N LEU A 64 -12.17 -5.77 13.32
CA LEU A 64 -11.64 -6.30 14.57
C LEU A 64 -12.76 -6.60 15.58
N LYS A 65 -13.67 -5.64 15.78
CA LYS A 65 -14.84 -5.79 16.66
C LYS A 65 -15.79 -6.88 16.16
N ALA A 66 -15.99 -6.98 14.85
CA ALA A 66 -16.87 -8.00 14.27
C ALA A 66 -16.36 -9.42 14.52
N ARG A 67 -15.03 -9.64 14.46
CA ARG A 67 -14.44 -10.97 14.67
C ARG A 67 -14.24 -11.34 16.13
N PHE A 68 -13.81 -10.39 16.97
CA PHE A 68 -13.43 -10.66 18.37
C PHE A 68 -14.37 -10.04 19.41
N GLY A 69 -15.52 -9.51 18.98
CA GLY A 69 -16.58 -9.04 19.88
C GLY A 69 -16.23 -7.78 20.65
N ALA A 70 -16.60 -7.73 21.94
CA ALA A 70 -16.50 -6.57 22.82
C ALA A 70 -15.06 -6.26 23.30
N ALA A 71 -14.07 -6.36 22.41
CA ALA A 71 -12.74 -5.83 22.69
C ALA A 71 -12.85 -4.36 23.12
N GLY A 72 -12.22 -4.04 24.26
CA GLY A 72 -12.26 -2.69 24.80
C GLY A 72 -11.70 -1.67 23.81
N ALA A 73 -12.14 -0.42 23.92
CA ALA A 73 -11.68 0.66 23.04
C ALA A 73 -10.14 0.80 23.07
N GLU A 74 -9.53 0.58 24.23
CA GLU A 74 -8.07 0.58 24.39
C GLU A 74 -7.40 -0.59 23.65
N THR A 75 -7.96 -1.80 23.73
CA THR A 75 -7.47 -2.96 22.97
C THR A 75 -7.50 -2.71 21.47
N ILE A 76 -8.61 -2.15 20.97
CA ILE A 76 -8.71 -1.78 19.55
C ILE A 76 -7.66 -0.74 19.21
N LYS A 77 -7.51 0.32 20.02
CA LYS A 77 -6.49 1.35 19.79
C LYS A 77 -5.09 0.76 19.72
N ASN A 78 -4.73 -0.12 20.64
CA ASN A 78 -3.38 -0.73 20.69
C ASN A 78 -3.14 -1.69 19.51
N ALA A 79 -4.19 -2.35 19.00
CA ALA A 79 -4.09 -3.21 17.84
C ALA A 79 -3.67 -2.46 16.55
N ARG A 80 -3.79 -1.13 16.52
CA ARG A 80 -3.33 -0.32 15.38
C ARG A 80 -1.84 -0.44 15.13
N ALA A 81 -1.04 -0.56 16.19
CA ALA A 81 0.40 -0.78 16.06
C ALA A 81 0.73 -2.09 15.32
N TYR A 82 -0.09 -3.11 15.50
CA TYR A 82 0.04 -4.38 14.77
C TYR A 82 -0.39 -4.23 13.32
N ALA A 83 -1.46 -3.49 13.02
CA ALA A 83 -1.84 -3.20 11.64
C ALA A 83 -0.75 -2.43 10.89
N TYR A 84 -0.11 -1.46 11.54
CA TYR A 84 1.08 -0.80 10.98
C TYR A 84 2.19 -1.82 10.70
N GLY A 85 2.54 -2.67 11.65
CA GLY A 85 3.59 -3.67 11.47
C GLY A 85 3.31 -4.62 10.32
N GLY A 86 2.05 -5.09 10.20
CA GLY A 86 1.64 -5.92 9.07
C GLY A 86 1.75 -5.22 7.72
N SER A 87 1.51 -3.91 7.69
CA SER A 87 1.55 -3.11 6.45
C SER A 87 2.94 -2.85 5.89
N ILE A 88 4.00 -3.10 6.67
CA ILE A 88 5.39 -2.82 6.27
C ILE A 88 6.34 -4.00 6.48
N MET A 89 5.95 -5.01 7.26
CA MET A 89 6.75 -6.20 7.49
C MET A 89 7.21 -6.89 6.19
N PRO A 90 6.39 -6.96 5.12
CA PRO A 90 6.85 -7.56 3.86
C PRO A 90 8.14 -6.93 3.31
N ASP A 91 8.38 -5.63 3.54
CA ASP A 91 9.57 -4.90 3.05
C ASP A 91 10.81 -5.06 3.94
N MET A 92 10.64 -5.58 5.16
CA MET A 92 11.71 -5.66 6.16
C MET A 92 12.99 -6.32 5.63
N GLY A 93 12.86 -7.30 4.74
CA GLY A 93 13.99 -8.05 4.20
C GLY A 93 14.93 -7.26 3.29
N TYR A 94 14.52 -6.07 2.83
CA TYR A 94 15.37 -5.15 2.07
C TYR A 94 16.21 -4.20 2.94
N TYR A 95 16.07 -4.29 4.26
CA TYR A 95 16.84 -3.49 5.22
C TYR A 95 18.03 -4.28 5.80
N PRO A 96 19.01 -3.62 6.43
CA PRO A 96 20.18 -4.29 7.00
C PRO A 96 19.80 -5.47 7.89
N PHE A 97 20.53 -6.58 7.79
CA PHE A 97 20.26 -7.84 8.51
C PHE A 97 18.90 -8.51 8.21
N GLY A 98 18.12 -7.96 7.29
CA GLY A 98 16.94 -8.58 6.72
C GLY A 98 17.27 -9.72 5.75
N SER A 99 16.22 -10.31 5.18
CA SER A 99 16.32 -11.38 4.19
C SER A 99 15.57 -11.03 2.91
N HIS A 100 16.31 -10.79 1.83
CA HIS A 100 15.71 -10.59 0.50
C HIS A 100 14.86 -11.79 0.08
N LEU A 101 15.21 -13.02 0.50
CA LEU A 101 14.41 -14.20 0.20
C LEU A 101 13.02 -14.08 0.83
N PHE A 102 12.95 -13.71 2.11
CA PHE A 102 11.69 -13.48 2.81
C PHE A 102 10.81 -12.47 2.08
N THR A 103 11.35 -11.27 1.85
CA THR A 103 10.62 -10.20 1.16
C THR A 103 10.19 -10.62 -0.25
N ASN A 104 11.07 -11.28 -1.02
CA ASN A 104 10.73 -11.73 -2.36
C ASN A 104 9.62 -12.80 -2.37
N LEU A 105 9.58 -13.69 -1.38
CA LEU A 105 8.48 -14.65 -1.26
C LEU A 105 7.17 -13.89 -1.02
N LEU A 106 7.15 -12.99 -0.04
CA LEU A 106 5.96 -12.21 0.31
C LEU A 106 5.48 -11.30 -0.82
N HIS A 107 6.35 -10.83 -1.72
CA HIS A 107 5.97 -9.96 -2.83
C HIS A 107 5.64 -10.68 -4.13
N TYR A 108 6.25 -11.84 -4.40
CA TYR A 108 6.26 -12.41 -5.75
C TYR A 108 5.80 -13.87 -5.83
N THR A 109 5.71 -14.59 -4.71
CA THR A 109 5.42 -16.02 -4.71
C THR A 109 4.31 -16.31 -3.71
N ARG A 110 3.13 -16.73 -4.16
CA ARG A 110 2.01 -17.11 -3.26
C ARG A 110 1.68 -16.05 -2.19
N SER A 111 1.90 -14.77 -2.50
CA SER A 111 1.66 -13.64 -1.59
C SER A 111 0.24 -13.60 -1.04
N GLY A 112 -0.75 -13.85 -1.91
CA GLY A 112 -2.16 -13.94 -1.51
C GLY A 112 -2.40 -15.09 -0.52
N ASP A 113 -1.85 -16.28 -0.79
CA ASP A 113 -1.98 -17.44 0.11
C ASP A 113 -1.38 -17.15 1.49
N PHE A 114 -0.25 -16.43 1.56
CA PHE A 114 0.35 -16.02 2.83
C PHE A 114 -0.56 -15.06 3.60
N VAL A 115 -1.15 -14.06 2.93
CA VAL A 115 -2.12 -13.14 3.54
C VAL A 115 -3.37 -13.87 4.01
N GLU A 116 -3.88 -14.81 3.21
CA GLU A 116 -5.01 -15.66 3.60
C GLU A 116 -4.68 -16.51 4.84
N ALA A 117 -3.46 -17.09 4.92
CA ALA A 117 -3.00 -17.83 6.09
C ALA A 117 -2.93 -16.93 7.33
N LEU A 118 -2.36 -15.72 7.24
CA LEU A 118 -2.35 -14.74 8.34
C LEU A 118 -3.77 -14.45 8.85
N ILE A 119 -4.71 -14.18 7.94
CA ILE A 119 -6.10 -13.89 8.29
C ILE A 119 -6.77 -15.10 8.93
N ARG A 120 -6.60 -16.29 8.34
CA ARG A 120 -7.24 -17.53 8.80
C ARG A 120 -6.73 -17.92 10.19
N ASP A 121 -5.42 -17.80 10.42
CA ASP A 121 -4.76 -18.28 11.63
C ASP A 121 -4.70 -17.27 12.77
N ALA A 122 -5.14 -16.03 12.56
CA ALA A 122 -5.22 -15.02 13.60
C ALA A 122 -6.16 -15.44 14.76
N ARG A 123 -5.61 -15.47 15.98
CA ARG A 123 -6.24 -15.97 17.22
C ARG A 123 -6.72 -14.87 18.14
N ASP A 124 -6.24 -13.65 17.95
CA ASP A 124 -6.63 -12.49 18.75
C ASP A 124 -6.72 -11.21 17.91
N VAL A 125 -7.10 -10.12 18.57
CA VAL A 125 -7.31 -8.80 17.95
C VAL A 125 -6.02 -8.26 17.33
N ASN A 126 -4.85 -8.49 17.95
CA ASN A 126 -3.58 -7.97 17.48
C ASN A 126 -3.07 -8.75 16.28
N GLU A 127 -3.10 -10.08 16.35
CA GLU A 127 -2.80 -10.96 15.23
C GLU A 127 -3.68 -10.65 14.01
N TYR A 128 -4.97 -10.40 14.23
CA TYR A 128 -5.88 -10.07 13.14
C TYR A 128 -5.66 -8.66 12.59
N ALA A 129 -5.36 -7.68 13.44
CA ALA A 129 -4.97 -6.35 12.98
C ALA A 129 -3.70 -6.41 12.13
N PHE A 130 -2.70 -7.18 12.56
CA PHE A 130 -1.50 -7.45 11.78
C PHE A 130 -1.83 -8.07 10.41
N ALA A 131 -2.68 -9.09 10.38
CA ALA A 131 -3.11 -9.73 9.14
C ALA A 131 -3.83 -8.77 8.18
N LEU A 132 -4.68 -7.88 8.71
CA LEU A 132 -5.34 -6.84 7.90
C LEU A 132 -4.35 -5.77 7.40
N GLY A 133 -3.31 -5.48 8.18
CA GLY A 133 -2.17 -4.67 7.75
C GLY A 133 -1.45 -5.29 6.55
N ALA A 134 -1.12 -6.59 6.63
CA ALA A 134 -0.49 -7.32 5.55
C ALA A 134 -1.38 -7.40 4.30
N LEU A 135 -2.70 -7.54 4.47
CA LEU A 135 -3.66 -7.43 3.37
C LEU A 135 -3.63 -6.04 2.72
N ALA A 136 -3.58 -4.98 3.53
CA ALA A 136 -3.48 -3.62 3.01
C ALA A 136 -2.22 -3.46 2.17
N HIS A 137 -1.06 -3.96 2.62
CA HIS A 137 0.20 -4.00 1.86
C HIS A 137 0.09 -4.81 0.56
N TYR A 138 -0.51 -5.99 0.60
CA TYR A 138 -0.66 -6.82 -0.59
C TYR A 138 -1.49 -6.13 -1.68
N VAL A 139 -2.63 -5.54 -1.30
CA VAL A 139 -3.51 -4.81 -2.23
C VAL A 139 -2.84 -3.53 -2.72
N ALA A 140 -2.15 -2.85 -1.81
CA ALA A 140 -1.36 -1.66 -2.05
C ALA A 140 -0.40 -1.86 -3.22
N ASP A 141 0.51 -2.82 -3.11
CA ASP A 141 1.58 -3.01 -4.09
C ASP A 141 1.06 -3.60 -5.40
N SER A 142 0.11 -4.53 -5.30
CA SER A 142 -0.51 -5.17 -6.47
C SER A 142 -1.24 -4.17 -7.39
N THR A 143 -1.77 -3.09 -6.82
CA THR A 143 -2.49 -2.06 -7.59
C THR A 143 -1.65 -0.80 -7.82
N GLY A 144 -0.83 -0.47 -6.83
CA GLY A 144 -0.08 0.76 -6.69
C GLY A 144 1.13 0.88 -7.59
N HIS A 145 1.98 -0.15 -7.64
CA HIS A 145 3.14 -0.10 -8.52
C HIS A 145 2.74 0.01 -9.99
N PRO A 146 1.79 -0.78 -10.53
CA PRO A 146 1.40 -0.66 -11.93
C PRO A 146 0.79 0.72 -12.28
N LEU A 147 0.00 1.30 -11.38
CA LEU A 147 -0.74 2.54 -11.65
C LEU A 147 0.05 3.81 -11.34
N GLY A 148 0.92 3.76 -10.33
CA GLY A 148 1.69 4.90 -9.84
C GLY A 148 3.17 4.79 -10.21
N VAL A 149 3.92 3.97 -9.47
CA VAL A 149 5.39 3.97 -9.51
C VAL A 149 5.93 3.58 -10.88
N ASN A 150 5.44 2.49 -11.47
CA ASN A 150 5.94 1.98 -12.75
C ASN A 150 5.74 2.99 -13.89
N ARG A 151 4.74 3.86 -13.78
CA ARG A 151 4.46 4.93 -14.76
C ARG A 151 5.20 6.22 -14.45
N ALA A 152 5.49 6.49 -13.18
CA ALA A 152 6.23 7.67 -12.76
C ALA A 152 7.73 7.56 -13.06
N VAL A 153 8.33 6.37 -12.92
CA VAL A 153 9.75 6.13 -13.23
C VAL A 153 10.16 6.62 -14.63
N PRO A 154 9.49 6.24 -15.74
CA PRO A 154 9.85 6.72 -17.06
C PRO A 154 9.54 8.20 -17.30
N LEU A 155 8.69 8.83 -16.50
CA LEU A 155 8.47 10.28 -16.57
C LEU A 155 9.65 11.05 -15.97
N GLU A 156 10.16 10.58 -14.83
CA GLU A 156 11.30 11.20 -14.14
C GLU A 156 12.64 10.88 -14.82
N TYR A 157 12.75 9.70 -15.44
CA TYR A 157 14.00 9.22 -16.04
C TYR A 157 13.86 8.96 -17.55
N PRO A 158 14.03 9.97 -18.41
CA PRO A 158 13.86 9.83 -19.87
C PRO A 158 14.72 8.75 -20.53
N LYS A 159 15.90 8.45 -19.96
CA LYS A 159 16.76 7.35 -20.45
C LYS A 159 16.14 5.98 -20.20
N LEU A 160 15.46 5.78 -19.07
CA LEU A 160 14.73 4.55 -18.79
C LEU A 160 13.51 4.44 -19.70
N ARG A 161 12.79 5.55 -19.92
CA ARG A 161 11.69 5.59 -20.89
C ARG A 161 12.12 5.19 -22.30
N ALA A 162 13.26 5.70 -22.76
CA ALA A 162 13.80 5.35 -24.07
C ALA A 162 14.17 3.86 -24.18
N LYS A 163 14.50 3.20 -23.07
CA LYS A 163 14.92 1.80 -23.02
C LYS A 163 13.75 0.82 -22.85
N PHE A 164 12.80 1.14 -21.98
CA PHE A 164 11.78 0.21 -21.49
C PHE A 164 10.34 0.65 -21.82
N GLY A 165 10.15 1.89 -22.29
CA GLY A 165 8.83 2.41 -22.66
C GLY A 165 8.15 3.19 -21.54
N ASN A 166 6.81 3.17 -21.52
CA ASN A 166 6.02 4.00 -20.60
C ASN A 166 5.77 3.36 -19.23
N GLU A 167 6.26 2.14 -19.01
CA GLU A 167 6.21 1.45 -17.73
C GLU A 167 7.61 0.89 -17.44
N VAL A 168 8.12 1.14 -16.24
CA VAL A 168 9.42 0.63 -15.75
C VAL A 168 9.20 0.04 -14.38
N THR A 169 9.35 -1.27 -14.28
CA THR A 169 9.14 -2.07 -13.07
C THR A 169 10.34 -2.03 -12.12
N TYR A 170 10.13 -2.49 -10.88
CA TYR A 170 11.21 -2.64 -9.90
C TYR A 170 12.37 -3.48 -10.43
N VAL A 171 12.08 -4.58 -11.13
CA VAL A 171 13.10 -5.50 -11.68
C VAL A 171 14.01 -4.82 -12.71
N GLU A 172 13.51 -3.82 -13.44
CA GLU A 172 14.27 -3.15 -14.51
C GLU A 172 15.26 -2.11 -13.97
N ASP A 173 14.91 -1.39 -12.89
CA ASP A 173 15.82 -0.48 -12.19
C ASP A 173 15.39 -0.24 -10.72
N PRO A 174 15.77 -1.13 -9.79
CA PRO A 174 15.35 -1.05 -8.39
C PRO A 174 15.67 0.28 -7.72
N LYS A 175 16.83 0.85 -8.08
CA LYS A 175 17.31 2.10 -7.49
C LYS A 175 16.39 3.27 -7.84
N ARG A 176 16.03 3.42 -9.12
CA ARG A 176 15.19 4.55 -9.55
C ARG A 176 13.74 4.35 -9.14
N HIS A 177 13.31 3.11 -9.08
CA HIS A 177 12.00 2.73 -8.57
C HIS A 177 11.83 3.21 -7.12
N ILE A 178 12.73 2.80 -6.22
CA ILE A 178 12.77 3.26 -4.82
C ILE A 178 12.87 4.79 -4.70
N MET A 179 13.67 5.45 -5.56
CA MET A 179 13.76 6.93 -5.52
C MET A 179 12.42 7.62 -5.83
N VAL A 180 11.62 7.07 -6.74
CA VAL A 180 10.30 7.61 -7.08
C VAL A 180 9.30 7.36 -5.96
N GLU A 181 9.33 6.16 -5.36
CA GLU A 181 8.53 5.81 -4.19
C GLU A 181 8.75 6.81 -3.04
N PHE A 182 10.01 7.07 -2.71
CA PHE A 182 10.34 8.09 -1.72
C PHE A 182 9.94 9.51 -2.13
N ALA A 183 10.01 9.86 -3.41
CA ALA A 183 9.57 11.17 -3.87
C ALA A 183 8.05 11.36 -3.64
N PHE A 184 7.25 10.30 -3.73
CA PHE A 184 5.84 10.36 -3.38
C PHE A 184 5.64 10.63 -1.89
N ASP A 185 6.38 9.96 -1.01
CA ASP A 185 6.33 10.22 0.44
C ASP A 185 6.64 11.68 0.76
N VAL A 186 7.71 12.21 0.18
CA VAL A 186 8.11 13.62 0.35
C VAL A 186 6.97 14.56 -0.05
N VAL A 187 6.30 14.29 -1.18
CA VAL A 187 5.17 15.12 -1.63
C VAL A 187 3.96 14.99 -0.70
N GLN A 188 3.69 13.81 -0.15
CA GLN A 188 2.58 13.62 0.79
C GLN A 188 2.86 14.29 2.15
N VAL A 189 4.10 14.21 2.65
CA VAL A 189 4.51 14.97 3.85
C VAL A 189 4.37 16.48 3.59
N ALA A 190 4.81 16.98 2.43
CA ALA A 190 4.66 18.40 2.06
C ALA A 190 3.21 18.88 2.09
N LYS A 191 2.28 18.01 1.70
CA LYS A 191 0.85 18.32 1.67
C LYS A 191 0.17 18.21 3.04
N GLY A 192 0.90 17.84 4.09
CA GLY A 192 0.34 17.58 5.41
C GLY A 192 -0.59 16.36 5.42
N ALA A 193 -0.37 15.41 4.51
CA ALA A 193 -1.21 14.23 4.39
C ALA A 193 -1.02 13.23 5.54
N TYR A 194 0.09 13.33 6.27
CA TYR A 194 0.41 12.49 7.44
C TYR A 194 0.25 13.29 8.73
N LEU A 195 -0.53 12.74 9.68
CA LEU A 195 -0.70 13.34 10.99
C LEU A 195 0.53 13.04 11.86
N PRO A 196 1.13 14.03 12.55
CA PRO A 196 2.34 13.79 13.35
C PRO A 196 2.19 12.67 14.39
N GLN A 197 1.02 12.56 15.04
CA GLN A 197 0.77 11.49 16.01
C GLN A 197 0.66 10.11 15.33
N ALA A 198 0.05 10.03 14.15
CA ALA A 198 -0.05 8.77 13.43
C ALA A 198 1.34 8.27 13.01
N TYR A 199 2.22 9.17 12.57
CA TYR A 199 3.61 8.84 12.25
C TYR A 199 4.39 8.34 13.47
N HIS A 200 4.20 8.94 14.65
CA HIS A 200 4.82 8.46 15.87
C HIS A 200 4.31 7.07 16.28
N ASP A 201 3.00 6.85 16.19
CA ASP A 201 2.38 5.55 16.47
C ASP A 201 2.83 4.50 15.43
N PHE A 202 3.06 4.91 14.19
CA PHE A 202 3.58 4.07 13.10
C PHE A 202 5.02 3.63 13.34
N ILE A 203 5.93 4.52 13.78
CA ILE A 203 7.28 4.11 14.20
C ILE A 203 7.22 3.09 15.36
N GLY A 204 6.22 3.21 16.22
CA GLY A 204 5.92 2.28 17.30
C GLY A 204 5.25 0.97 16.87
N PHE A 205 5.31 0.59 15.59
CA PHE A 205 4.67 -0.62 15.09
C PHE A 205 5.08 -1.89 15.86
N GLU A 206 4.16 -2.84 15.91
CA GLU A 206 4.32 -4.15 16.55
C GLU A 206 4.23 -5.28 15.52
N VAL A 207 4.94 -6.38 15.78
CA VAL A 207 4.97 -7.55 14.88
C VAL A 207 4.37 -8.77 15.58
N ALA A 208 3.45 -9.46 14.91
CA ALA A 208 2.87 -10.71 15.41
C ALA A 208 3.75 -11.91 15.01
N ASN A 209 4.94 -12.04 15.62
CA ASN A 209 5.96 -13.04 15.24
C ASN A 209 5.39 -14.46 15.15
N ASP A 210 4.73 -14.95 16.20
CA ASP A 210 4.16 -16.30 16.21
C ASP A 210 3.16 -16.53 15.06
N LEU A 211 2.39 -15.52 14.66
CA LEU A 211 1.47 -15.62 13.52
C LEU A 211 2.25 -15.69 12.20
N VAL A 212 3.25 -14.83 12.04
CA VAL A 212 4.12 -14.79 10.85
C VAL A 212 4.82 -16.12 10.66
N GLU A 213 5.43 -16.68 11.71
CA GLU A 213 6.12 -17.97 11.66
C GLU A 213 5.19 -19.10 11.20
N ARG A 214 3.99 -19.20 11.78
CA ARG A 214 3.00 -20.23 11.41
C ARG A 214 2.55 -20.09 9.96
N ALA A 215 2.16 -18.88 9.55
CA ALA A 215 1.68 -18.61 8.20
C ALA A 215 2.80 -18.80 7.15
N PHE A 216 4.04 -18.43 7.49
CA PHE A 216 5.20 -18.57 6.61
C PHE A 216 5.52 -20.04 6.38
N HIS A 217 5.56 -20.83 7.46
CA HIS A 217 5.76 -22.28 7.37
C HIS A 217 4.64 -22.96 6.58
N GLU A 218 3.38 -22.60 6.81
CA GLU A 218 2.26 -23.17 6.06
C GLU A 218 2.34 -22.86 4.56
N THR A 219 2.67 -21.61 4.21
CA THR A 219 2.63 -21.15 2.82
C THR A 219 3.82 -21.64 2.01
N TYR A 220 5.01 -21.64 2.61
CA TYR A 220 6.28 -21.85 1.92
C TYR A 220 7.00 -23.14 2.33
N GLY A 221 6.60 -23.78 3.43
CA GLY A 221 7.30 -24.96 3.97
C GLY A 221 8.70 -24.63 4.53
N LEU A 222 8.94 -23.36 4.87
CA LEU A 222 10.22 -22.86 5.40
C LEU A 222 10.02 -22.35 6.83
N GLU A 223 11.04 -22.51 7.68
CA GLU A 223 11.03 -21.89 9.01
C GLU A 223 11.71 -20.51 8.95
N MET A 224 11.27 -19.56 9.77
CA MET A 224 11.82 -18.19 9.75
C MET A 224 13.33 -18.16 10.05
N LYS A 225 13.80 -19.01 10.98
CA LYS A 225 15.23 -19.20 11.31
C LYS A 225 16.09 -19.73 10.14
N ASP A 226 15.49 -20.33 9.11
CA ASP A 226 16.22 -20.79 7.92
C ASP A 226 16.47 -19.63 6.94
N VAL A 227 15.74 -18.52 7.13
CA VAL A 227 15.70 -17.37 6.22
C VAL A 227 16.30 -16.12 6.88
N PHE A 228 16.24 -16.01 8.21
CA PHE A 228 16.85 -14.94 9.00
C PHE A 228 17.91 -15.48 9.96
N ALA A 229 19.04 -14.77 10.05
CA ALA A 229 20.04 -15.06 11.09
C ALA A 229 19.54 -14.67 12.50
N SER A 230 18.74 -13.61 12.60
CA SER A 230 18.04 -13.20 13.82
C SER A 230 16.85 -12.31 13.43
N GLU A 231 15.65 -12.77 13.76
CA GLU A 231 14.40 -12.05 13.48
C GLU A 231 14.32 -10.75 14.29
N ASP A 232 14.64 -10.80 15.58
CA ASP A 232 14.67 -9.62 16.45
C ASP A 232 15.65 -8.55 15.96
N LEU A 233 16.83 -8.95 15.46
CA LEU A 233 17.79 -8.02 14.89
C LEU A 233 17.26 -7.39 13.60
N ALA A 234 16.64 -8.18 12.72
CA ALA A 234 16.03 -7.69 11.48
C ALA A 234 14.91 -6.69 11.78
N ILE A 235 13.99 -7.03 12.68
CA ILE A 235 12.88 -6.15 13.09
C ILE A 235 13.43 -4.87 13.75
N GLY A 236 14.39 -4.99 14.66
CA GLY A 236 14.96 -3.85 15.37
C GLY A 236 15.71 -2.89 14.45
N THR A 237 16.46 -3.41 13.49
CA THR A 237 17.21 -2.60 12.52
C THR A 237 16.30 -1.99 11.46
N PHE A 238 15.24 -2.69 11.05
CA PHE A 238 14.18 -2.14 10.21
C PHE A 238 13.47 -0.98 10.90
N ARG A 239 13.02 -1.14 12.15
CA ARG A 239 12.42 -0.07 12.95
C ARG A 239 13.35 1.13 13.07
N TYR A 240 14.64 0.88 13.35
CA TYR A 240 15.65 1.94 13.38
C TYR A 240 15.76 2.65 12.02
N ALA A 241 15.84 1.91 10.92
CA ALA A 241 15.97 2.47 9.59
C ALA A 241 14.76 3.34 9.23
N VAL A 242 13.52 2.86 9.41
CA VAL A 242 12.30 3.64 9.18
C VAL A 242 12.31 4.92 10.01
N SER A 243 12.66 4.84 11.30
CA SER A 243 12.71 5.98 12.21
C SER A 243 13.75 7.05 11.84
N LYS A 244 14.75 6.72 11.00
CA LYS A 244 15.85 7.61 10.61
C LYS A 244 15.78 8.06 9.17
N THR A 245 15.46 7.15 8.26
CA THR A 245 15.41 7.41 6.82
C THR A 245 14.39 8.46 6.49
N ILE A 246 13.16 8.37 7.01
CA ILE A 246 12.08 9.32 6.69
C ILE A 246 12.42 10.75 7.17
N PRO A 247 12.86 10.99 8.42
CA PRO A 247 13.27 12.32 8.87
C PRO A 247 14.47 12.88 8.10
N GLN A 248 15.48 12.06 7.81
CA GLN A 248 16.65 12.49 7.05
C GLN A 248 16.28 12.86 5.61
N MET A 249 15.40 12.08 4.98
CA MET A 249 14.98 12.33 3.61
C MET A 249 14.08 13.56 3.47
N THR A 250 13.16 13.77 4.42
CA THR A 250 12.36 15.00 4.47
C THR A 250 13.26 16.22 4.72
N GLN A 251 14.28 16.11 5.59
CA GLN A 251 15.27 17.17 5.76
C GLN A 251 16.03 17.47 4.45
N VAL A 252 16.56 16.46 3.78
CA VAL A 252 17.29 16.64 2.51
C VAL A 252 16.37 17.21 1.42
N ALA A 253 15.13 16.76 1.34
CA ALA A 253 14.14 17.29 0.41
C ALA A 253 13.85 18.77 0.68
N TRP A 254 13.72 19.17 1.96
CA TRP A 254 13.55 20.57 2.34
C TRP A 254 14.74 21.42 1.90
N GLU A 255 15.96 20.93 2.14
CA GLU A 255 17.19 21.66 1.80
C GLU A 255 17.39 21.81 0.29
N LYS A 256 17.03 20.79 -0.50
CA LYS A 256 17.34 20.74 -1.94
C LYS A 256 16.21 21.20 -2.85
N GLU A 257 14.96 21.03 -2.42
CA GLU A 257 13.77 21.17 -3.27
C GLU A 257 12.74 22.13 -2.67
N ARG A 258 13.17 23.01 -1.74
CA ARG A 258 12.33 23.99 -1.04
C ARG A 258 11.36 24.72 -1.95
N ASP A 259 11.86 25.31 -3.04
CA ASP A 259 11.04 26.10 -3.96
C ASP A 259 9.92 25.27 -4.60
N LYS A 260 10.15 23.98 -4.85
CA LYS A 260 9.13 23.07 -5.39
C LYS A 260 8.12 22.70 -4.31
N ILE A 261 8.59 22.45 -3.09
CA ILE A 261 7.75 22.14 -1.92
C ILE A 261 6.83 23.33 -1.60
N GLU A 262 7.34 24.56 -1.52
CA GLU A 262 6.55 25.77 -1.26
C GLU A 262 5.55 26.08 -2.38
N LYS A 263 5.87 25.75 -3.64
CA LYS A 263 4.91 25.84 -4.75
C LYS A 263 3.77 24.84 -4.64
N LEU A 264 4.05 23.64 -4.15
CA LEU A 264 3.07 22.57 -3.98
C LEU A 264 2.19 22.78 -2.73
N ALA A 265 2.78 23.31 -1.66
CA ALA A 265 2.12 23.60 -0.40
C ALA A 265 2.53 25.01 0.09
N PRO A 266 1.84 26.06 -0.37
CA PRO A 266 2.11 27.42 0.08
C PRO A 266 2.00 27.55 1.60
N ASN A 267 2.97 28.21 2.24
CA ASN A 267 3.08 28.40 3.69
C ASN A 267 3.40 27.15 4.52
N VAL A 268 3.87 26.07 3.90
CA VAL A 268 4.39 24.91 4.64
C VAL A 268 5.53 25.34 5.57
N GLN A 269 5.46 24.94 6.84
CA GLN A 269 6.50 25.23 7.82
C GLN A 269 7.54 24.10 7.84
N GLN A 270 8.82 24.44 7.95
CA GLN A 270 9.91 23.46 8.02
C GLN A 270 9.69 22.44 9.15
N SER A 271 9.23 22.88 10.31
CA SER A 271 8.95 22.02 11.47
C SER A 271 7.79 21.06 11.26
N ALA A 272 6.85 21.41 10.38
CA ALA A 272 5.74 20.54 10.00
C ALA A 272 6.14 19.55 8.89
N PHE A 273 7.12 19.92 8.06
CA PHE A 273 7.59 19.11 6.93
C PHE A 273 8.72 18.16 7.29
N VAL A 274 9.71 18.63 8.04
CA VAL A 274 10.76 17.79 8.59
C VAL A 274 10.14 17.12 9.80
N CYS A 275 9.65 15.88 9.64
CA CYS A 275 9.17 15.07 10.74
C CYS A 275 10.28 15.00 11.80
N LEU A 276 10.17 15.82 12.85
CA LEU A 276 11.16 15.83 13.91
C LEU A 276 11.00 14.51 14.65
N ALA A 277 11.96 13.60 14.45
CA ALA A 277 12.21 12.51 15.37
C ALA A 277 12.68 13.10 16.71
N SER A 278 11.78 13.73 17.47
CA SER A 278 12.00 13.99 18.88
C SER A 278 11.91 12.66 19.62
N SER A 279 13.03 12.28 20.27
CA SER A 279 13.20 11.09 21.10
C SER A 279 12.01 10.78 22.02
N PRO A 280 11.84 9.51 22.43
CA PRO A 280 10.82 9.09 23.39
C PRO A 280 11.19 9.55 24.80
N ALA A 281 11.13 10.85 25.09
CA ALA A 281 11.36 11.39 26.43
C ALA A 281 10.87 12.84 26.58
N SER A 282 9.60 13.10 26.30
CA SER A 282 8.88 14.17 27.01
C SER A 282 7.39 14.09 26.72
N SER A 283 6.63 13.62 27.71
CA SER A 283 5.23 13.96 27.86
C SER A 283 5.07 15.49 27.79
N SER A 284 4.08 15.96 27.04
CA SER A 284 3.70 17.36 26.80
C SER A 284 4.46 18.08 25.68
N GLY A 285 3.96 17.90 24.45
CA GLY A 285 4.34 18.73 23.31
C GLY A 285 3.30 18.58 22.22
N SER A 286 2.22 19.37 22.29
CA SER A 286 1.21 19.42 21.24
C SER A 286 1.86 19.81 19.92
N CYS A 287 1.64 19.00 18.87
CA CYS A 287 1.73 19.49 17.50
C CYS A 287 0.58 20.50 17.31
N ALA A 288 0.94 21.75 17.05
CA ALA A 288 0.03 22.79 16.60
C ALA A 288 0.16 22.98 15.09
#